data_AF-A0A9D6MV34-F1
#
_entry.id   AF-A0A9D6MV34-F1
#
_cell.length_a   1.000
_cell.length_b   1.000
_cell.length_c   1.000
_cell.angle_alpha   90.00
_cell.angle_beta   90.00
_cell.angle_gamma   90.00
#
_symmetry.space_group_name_H-M   'P 1'
#
loop_
_entity.id
_entity.type
_entity.pdbx_description
1 polymer ?
#
loop_
_entity_poly.entity_id
_entity_poly.type
_entity_poly.pdbx_seq_one_letter_code
_entity_poly.pdbx_strand_id
1 'polypeptide(L)'
;MAEEKIKFEKALERLEEIVGTLESGDLELEKSLKIFEEGIKMARVCQVHLSQAEKKIEKLIKDQKGELTTAPMESAPSSDEGEPDDGVPF
;
A
#
# COMPACT_ATOMS: atom_id res chain seq x y z
N MET A 1 2.98 -17.21 3.52
CA MET A 1 3.47 -16.88 4.88
C MET A 1 3.15 -15.42 5.10
N ALA A 2 2.41 -15.08 6.17
CA ALA A 2 2.08 -13.70 6.47
C ALA A 2 3.36 -13.02 6.98
N GLU A 3 3.96 -12.20 6.12
CA GLU A 3 5.09 -11.34 6.49
C GLU A 3 4.61 -10.42 7.61
N GLU A 4 5.19 -10.55 8.82
CA GLU A 4 4.87 -9.67 9.93
C GLU A 4 5.12 -8.22 9.51
N LYS A 5 4.05 -7.42 9.44
CA LYS A 5 4.16 -5.99 9.11
C LYS A 5 4.99 -5.30 10.19
N ILE A 6 6.22 -4.95 9.85
CA ILE A 6 7.10 -4.14 10.70
C ILE A 6 6.39 -2.83 11.02
N LYS A 7 6.31 -2.48 12.31
CA LYS A 7 5.72 -1.21 12.78
C LYS A 7 6.57 -0.02 12.34
N PHE A 8 5.95 1.14 12.14
CA PHE A 8 6.65 2.35 11.73
C PHE A 8 7.79 2.70 12.69
N GLU A 9 7.53 2.73 14.00
CA GLU A 9 8.54 3.12 15.00
C GLU A 9 9.73 2.16 14.98
N LYS A 10 9.48 0.87 14.75
CA LYS A 10 10.53 -0.15 14.66
C LYS A 10 11.35 -0.05 13.38
N ALA A 11 10.70 0.25 12.25
CA ALA A 11 11.41 0.49 10.99
C ALA A 11 12.27 1.76 11.07
N LEU A 12 11.78 2.81 11.74
CA LEU A 12 12.49 4.06 11.92
C LEU A 12 13.71 3.89 12.85
N GLU A 13 13.51 3.29 14.03
CA GLU A 13 14.60 2.98 14.98
C GLU A 13 15.71 2.19 14.28
N ARG A 14 15.34 1.14 13.53
CA ARG A 14 16.30 0.32 12.81
C ARG A 14 17.03 1.11 11.71
N LEU A 15 16.33 1.98 10.99
CA LEU A 15 16.94 2.82 9.96
C LEU A 15 17.97 3.78 10.56
N GLU A 16 17.68 4.39 11.71
CA GLU A 16 18.60 5.28 12.43
C GLU A 16 19.88 4.53 12.86
N GLU A 17 19.74 3.31 13.39
CA GLU A 17 20.89 2.45 13.73
C GLU A 17 21.76 2.14 12.50
N ILE A 18 21.13 1.82 11.37
CA ILE A 18 21.82 1.52 10.10
C ILE A 18 22.60 2.75 9.62
N VAL A 19 21.98 3.92 9.63
CA VAL A 19 22.63 5.18 9.23
C VAL A 19 23.82 5.46 10.14
N GLY A 20 23.65 5.40 11.46
CA GLY A 20 24.77 5.61 12.40
C GLY A 20 25.93 4.62 12.19
N THR A 21 25.61 3.36 11.87
CA THR A 21 26.63 2.34 11.57
C THR A 21 27.37 2.66 10.27
N LEU A 22 26.66 3.09 9.23
CA LEU A 22 27.27 3.48 7.95
C LEU A 22 28.13 4.74 8.08
N GLU A 23 27.70 5.71 8.87
CA GLU A 23 28.43 6.97 9.14
C GLU A 23 29.71 6.74 9.96
N SER A 24 29.73 5.69 10.81
CA SER A 24 30.93 5.35 11.58
C SER A 24 32.09 4.90 10.71
N GLY A 25 31.80 4.30 9.54
CA GLY A 25 32.82 3.92 8.56
C GLY A 25 33.68 2.69 8.94
N ASP A 26 33.41 2.04 10.08
CA ASP A 26 34.15 0.87 10.59
C ASP A 26 33.80 -0.46 9.88
N LEU A 27 32.91 -0.44 8.89
CA LEU A 27 32.44 -1.63 8.19
C LEU A 27 33.26 -1.94 6.94
N GLU A 28 33.60 -3.22 6.77
CA GLU A 28 34.09 -3.74 5.49
C GLU A 28 33.06 -3.54 4.38
N LEU A 29 33.54 -3.28 3.15
CA LEU A 29 32.70 -2.95 1.99
C LEU A 29 31.51 -3.89 1.80
N GLU A 30 31.71 -5.21 1.91
CA GLU A 30 30.65 -6.19 1.73
C GLU A 30 29.56 -6.09 2.82
N LYS A 31 29.95 -5.77 4.06
CA LYS A 31 29.02 -5.54 5.17
C LYS A 31 28.28 -4.22 5.00
N SER A 32 28.98 -3.16 4.55
CA SER A 32 28.38 -1.86 4.23
C SER A 32 27.31 -1.98 3.15
N LEU A 33 27.52 -2.81 2.14
CA LEU A 33 26.50 -3.07 1.10
C LEU A 33 25.27 -3.78 1.68
N LYS A 34 25.46 -4.82 2.51
CA LYS A 34 24.35 -5.56 3.12
C LYS A 34 23.50 -4.68 4.03
N ILE A 35 24.14 -3.88 4.88
CA ILE A 35 23.41 -3.01 5.80
C ILE A 35 22.75 -1.83 5.07
N PHE A 36 23.35 -1.34 3.97
CA PHE A 36 22.73 -0.35 3.11
C PHE A 36 21.44 -0.89 2.45
N GLU A 37 21.46 -2.12 1.92
CA GLU A 37 20.25 -2.76 1.38
C GLU A 37 19.15 -2.90 2.43
N GLU A 38 19.52 -3.24 3.67
CA GLU A 38 18.59 -3.26 4.80
C GLU A 38 18.01 -1.87 5.07
N GLY A 39 18.84 -0.83 5.06
CA GLY A 39 18.41 0.57 5.22
C GLY A 39 17.39 0.99 4.16
N ILE A 40 17.62 0.62 2.90
CA ILE A 40 16.67 0.88 1.81
C ILE A 40 15.32 0.19 2.06
N LYS A 41 15.34 -1.05 2.58
CA LYS A 41 14.10 -1.76 2.94
C LYS A 41 13.36 -1.05 4.08
N MET A 42 14.06 -0.64 5.14
CA MET A 42 13.46 0.08 6.26
C MET A 42 12.87 1.43 5.82
N ALA A 43 13.60 2.20 5.01
CA ALA A 43 13.12 3.46 4.45
C ALA A 43 11.83 3.28 3.64
N ARG A 44 11.76 2.22 2.83
CA ARG A 44 10.55 1.88 2.06
C ARG A 44 9.37 1.53 2.97
N VAL A 45 9.61 0.79 4.05
CA VAL A 45 8.58 0.50 5.05
C VAL A 45 8.04 1.79 5.67
N CYS A 46 8.93 2.70 6.10
CA CYS A 46 8.53 4.00 6.63
C CYS A 46 7.67 4.79 5.64
N GLN A 47 8.10 4.87 4.37
CA GLN A 47 7.36 5.56 3.32
C GLN A 47 5.95 4.97 3.10
N VAL A 48 5.83 3.65 3.12
CA VAL A 48 4.54 2.97 2.98
C VAL A 48 3.59 3.30 4.12
N HIS A 49 4.08 3.34 5.37
CA HIS A 49 3.27 3.73 6.52
C HIS A 49 2.83 5.20 6.45
N LEU A 50 3.74 6.11 6.12
CA LEU A 50 3.43 7.53 5.96
C LEU A 50 2.39 7.77 4.85
N SER A 51 2.52 7.10 3.70
CA SER A 51 1.54 7.19 2.62
C SER A 51 0.16 6.66 3.03
N GLN A 52 0.09 5.59 3.83
CA GLN A 52 -1.19 5.09 4.37
C GLN A 52 -1.83 6.09 5.34
N ALA A 53 -1.03 6.71 6.21
CA ALA A 53 -1.51 7.74 7.13
C ALA A 53 -2.05 8.96 6.37
N GLU A 54 -1.31 9.45 5.37
CA GLU A 54 -1.72 10.58 4.52
C GLU A 54 -3.05 10.30 3.81
N LYS A 55 -3.20 9.13 3.18
CA LYS A 55 -4.46 8.72 2.53
C LYS A 55 -5.63 8.66 3.51
N LYS A 56 -5.39 8.22 4.74
CA LYS A 56 -6.43 8.18 5.78
C LYS A 56 -6.86 9.59 6.19
N ILE A 57 -5.90 10.51 6.34
CA ILE A 57 -6.18 11.93 6.62
C ILE A 57 -6.98 12.55 5.47
N GLU A 58 -6.57 12.32 4.22
CA GLU A 58 -7.27 12.86 3.04
C GLU A 58 -8.74 12.42 2.98
N LYS A 59 -9.01 11.14 3.25
CA LYS A 59 -10.39 10.61 3.33
C LYS A 59 -11.20 11.31 4.42
N LEU A 60 -10.66 11.41 5.63
CA LEU A 60 -11.34 12.08 6.76
C LEU A 60 -11.67 13.54 6.46
N ILE A 61 -10.79 14.26 5.76
CA ILE A 61 -11.04 15.65 5.35
C ILE A 61 -12.14 15.73 4.28
N LYS A 62 -12.12 14.83 3.28
CA LYS A 62 -13.16 14.75 2.24
C LYS A 62 -14.53 14.42 2.84
N ASP A 63 -14.59 13.47 3.76
CA ASP A 63 -15.82 13.10 4.49
C ASP A 63 -16.36 14.29 5.32
N GLN A 64 -15.49 15.05 5.99
CA GLN A 64 -15.90 16.23 6.77
C GLN A 64 -16.40 17.38 5.90
N LYS A 65 -15.96 17.48 4.64
CA LYS A 65 -16.39 18.52 3.69
C LYS A 65 -17.68 18.18 2.93
N GLY A 66 -18.26 16.99 3.18
CA GLY A 66 -19.58 16.62 2.64
C GLY A 66 -19.61 16.26 1.15
N GLU A 67 -18.46 16.03 0.50
CA GLU A 67 -18.45 15.52 -0.87
C GLU A 67 -18.60 13.99 -0.85
N LEU A 68 -19.85 13.53 -1.02
CA LEU A 68 -20.17 12.13 -1.27
C LEU A 68 -19.45 11.67 -2.54
N THR A 69 -18.43 10.84 -2.39
CA THR A 69 -17.91 10.08 -3.53
C THR A 69 -18.85 8.90 -3.77
N THR A 70 -19.57 8.96 -4.88
CA THR A 70 -20.29 7.80 -5.41
C THR A 70 -19.24 6.75 -5.76
N ALA A 71 -19.17 5.67 -4.97
CA ALA A 71 -18.55 4.45 -5.47
C ALA A 71 -19.37 4.02 -6.71
N PRO A 72 -18.75 3.70 -7.86
CA PRO A 72 -19.47 3.03 -8.92
C PRO A 72 -19.96 1.70 -8.34
N MET A 73 -21.26 1.59 -8.15
CA MET A 73 -21.91 0.32 -7.92
C MET A 73 -21.66 -0.51 -9.17
N GLU A 74 -21.06 -1.66 -9.01
CA GLU A 74 -20.81 -2.63 -10.07
C GLU A 74 -22.16 -3.03 -10.64
N SER A 75 -22.62 -2.32 -11.68
CA SER A 75 -23.71 -2.79 -12.52
C SER A 75 -23.14 -3.98 -13.26
N ALA A 76 -23.41 -5.16 -12.72
CA ALA A 76 -23.28 -6.42 -13.41
C ALA A 76 -23.84 -6.27 -14.84
N PRO A 77 -23.15 -6.80 -15.86
CA PRO A 77 -23.70 -6.79 -17.20
C PRO A 77 -25.06 -7.49 -17.16
N SER A 78 -26.10 -6.83 -17.65
CA SER A 78 -27.34 -7.49 -18.05
C SER A 78 -27.00 -8.45 -19.18
N SER A 79 -26.60 -9.67 -18.80
CA SER A 79 -26.79 -10.87 -19.59
C SER A 79 -28.11 -11.46 -19.12
N ASP A 80 -29.19 -11.02 -19.75
CA ASP A 80 -30.41 -11.82 -19.81
C ASP A 80 -30.40 -12.48 -21.19
N GLU A 81 -29.89 -13.71 -21.21
CA GLU A 81 -30.18 -14.69 -22.24
C GLU A 81 -31.68 -14.97 -22.27
N GLY A 82 -32.28 -15.13 -23.45
CA GLY A 82 -33.60 -15.77 -23.54
C GLY A 82 -34.44 -15.28 -24.71
N GLU A 83 -34.15 -15.83 -25.88
CA GLU A 83 -35.05 -15.88 -27.04
C GLU A 83 -36.41 -16.49 -26.62
N PRO A 84 -37.57 -15.85 -26.86
CA PRO A 84 -38.83 -16.57 -26.90
C PRO A 84 -39.09 -17.03 -28.34
N ASP A 85 -38.88 -18.34 -28.54
CA ASP A 85 -39.59 -19.12 -29.56
C ASP A 85 -41.10 -18.97 -29.29
N ASP A 86 -41.77 -18.13 -30.07
CA ASP A 86 -43.23 -18.09 -30.13
C ASP A 86 -43.64 -18.22 -31.59
N GLY A 87 -43.63 -19.48 -32.04
CA GLY A 87 -44.24 -19.85 -33.30
C GLY A 87 -45.71 -19.45 -33.34
N VAL A 88 -46.13 -18.78 -34.40
CA VAL A 88 -47.55 -18.68 -34.76
C VAL A 88 -47.70 -18.98 -36.25
N PRO A 89 -48.69 -19.82 -36.64
CA PRO A 89 -48.62 -20.66 -37.83
C PRO A 89 -49.25 -20.01 -39.07
N PHE A 90 -49.05 -20.71 -40.19
CA PHE A 90 -49.50 -20.53 -41.58
C PHE A 90 -48.53 -19.83 -42.53
#